data_AF-A0A2D6LUT5-F1
#
_entry.id   AF-A0A2D6LUT5-F1
#
_cell.length_a   1.000
_cell.length_b   1.000
_cell.length_c   1.000
_cell.angle_alpha   90.00
_cell.angle_beta   90.00
_cell.angle_gamma   90.00
#
_symmetry.space_group_name_H-M   'P 1'
#
loop_
_entity.id
_entity.type
_entity.pdbx_description
1 polymer ?
#
loop_
_entity_poly.entity_id
_entity_poly.type
_entity_poly.pdbx_seq_one_letter_code
_entity_poly.pdbx_strand_id
1 'polypeptide(L)' 'MQTVPTKLTERLVIESEELIKEGWYANKSELIRDAIRDLIIKLKMQKLEKAIKEDVEWGLYGE' A
#
# COMPACT_ATOMS: atom_id res chain seq x y z
N MET A 1 13.57 -14.00 5.25
CA MET A 1 12.60 -13.46 4.25
C MET A 1 11.97 -14.64 3.53
N GLN A 2 10.68 -14.54 3.18
CA GLN A 2 9.99 -15.50 2.33
C GLN A 2 9.84 -14.92 0.93
N THR A 3 10.02 -15.75 -0.10
CA THR A 3 9.85 -15.33 -1.50
C THR A 3 8.42 -15.59 -1.95
N VAL A 4 7.78 -14.59 -2.53
CA VAL A 4 6.45 -14.71 -3.13
C VAL A 4 6.59 -14.43 -4.64
N PRO A 5 6.47 -15.43 -5.51
CA PRO A 5 6.50 -15.21 -6.95
C PRO A 5 5.21 -14.52 -7.39
N THR A 6 5.33 -13.48 -8.21
CA THR A 6 4.18 -12.75 -8.76
C THR A 6 4.46 -12.27 -10.16
N LYS A 7 3.40 -12.00 -10.93
CA LYS A 7 3.49 -11.33 -12.23
C LYS A 7 3.19 -9.85 -12.03
N LEU A 8 4.04 -9.01 -12.60
CA LEU A 8 3.82 -7.57 -12.69
C LEU A 8 3.52 -7.20 -14.13
N THR A 9 2.75 -6.13 -14.32
CA THR A 9 2.58 -5.55 -15.65
C THR A 9 3.92 -5.01 -16.14
N GLU A 10 4.15 -5.04 -17.45
CA GLU A 10 5.39 -4.51 -18.06
C GLU A 10 5.63 -3.06 -17.65
N ARG A 11 4.56 -2.26 -17.62
CA ARG A 11 4.62 -0.87 -17.17
C ARG A 11 5.15 -0.73 -15.74
N LEU A 12 4.66 -1.52 -14.78
CA LEU A 12 5.16 -1.48 -13.40
C LEU A 12 6.63 -1.89 -13.31
N VAL A 13 7.06 -2.84 -14.15
CA VAL A 13 8.47 -3.22 -14.21
C VAL A 13 9.32 -2.06 -14.71
N ILE A 14 8.90 -1.37 -15.77
CA ILE A 14 9.60 -0.20 -16.33
C ILE A 14 9.70 0.92 -15.29
N GLU A 15 8.58 1.32 -14.69
CA GLU A 15 8.53 2.38 -13.68
C GLU A 15 9.39 2.02 -12.45
N SER A 16 9.44 0.73 -12.06
CA SER A 16 10.31 0.28 -10.97
C SER A 16 11.80 0.41 -11.32
N GLU A 17 12.19 0.09 -12.55
CA GLU A 17 13.58 0.21 -13.01
C GLU A 17 14.04 1.65 -13.10
N GLU A 18 13.16 2.56 -13.51
CA GLU A 18 13.45 4.01 -13.55
C GLU A 18 13.76 4.53 -12.15
N LEU A 19 12.94 4.20 -11.15
CA LEU A 19 13.15 4.59 -9.76
C LEU A 19 14.47 4.05 -9.18
N ILE A 20 14.84 2.82 -9.56
CA ILE A 20 16.12 2.22 -9.14
C ILE A 20 17.29 2.92 -9.83
N LYS A 21 17.18 3.20 -11.13
CA LYS A 21 18.22 3.88 -11.92
C LYS A 21 18.48 5.29 -11.42
N GLU A 22 17.44 5.99 -10.96
CA GLU A 22 17.53 7.31 -10.34
C GLU A 22 18.10 7.27 -8.92
N GLY A 23 18.27 6.08 -8.33
CA GLY A 23 18.87 5.90 -7.01
C GLY A 23 17.89 6.05 -5.84
N TRP A 24 16.57 6.10 -6.08
CA TRP A 24 15.56 6.12 -5.03
C TRP A 24 15.50 4.82 -4.23
N TYR A 25 15.82 3.70 -4.89
CA TYR A 25 15.83 2.38 -4.28
C TYR A 25 17.07 1.60 -4.73
N ALA A 26 17.63 0.77 -3.85
CA ALA A 26 18.78 -0.05 -4.17
C ALA A 26 18.43 -1.23 -5.10
N ASN A 27 17.18 -1.72 -5.04
CA ASN A 27 16.69 -2.81 -5.88
C ASN A 27 15.16 -2.94 -5.86
N LYS A 28 14.61 -3.73 -6.79
CA LYS A 28 13.16 -4.02 -6.88
C LYS A 28 12.57 -4.60 -5.61
N SER A 29 13.32 -5.43 -4.89
CA SER A 29 12.79 -6.07 -3.69
C SER A 29 12.57 -5.07 -2.56
N GLU A 30 13.42 -4.04 -2.45
CA GLU A 30 13.23 -2.93 -1.52
C GLU A 30 12.00 -2.10 -1.88
N LEU A 31 11.93 -1.64 -3.14
CA LEU A 31 10.79 -0.88 -3.67
C LEU A 31 9.46 -1.60 -3.43
N ILE A 32 9.38 -2.89 -3.77
CA ILE A 32 8.15 -3.67 -3.62
C ILE A 32 7.76 -3.82 -2.14
N ARG A 33 8.72 -4.06 -1.24
CA ARG A 33 8.42 -4.17 0.20
C ARG A 33 7.88 -2.86 0.76
N ASP A 34 8.44 -1.73 0.34
CA ASP A 34 8.01 -0.42 0.80
C ASP A 34 6.63 -0.07 0.26
N ALA A 35 6.37 -0.32 -1.03
CA ALA A 35 5.04 -0.15 -1.62
C ALA A 35 3.97 -1.01 -0.92
N ILE A 36 4.27 -2.28 -0.61
CA ILE A 36 3.35 -3.16 0.12
C ILE A 36 3.11 -2.62 1.54
N ARG A 37 4.16 -2.16 2.23
CA ARG A 37 4.03 -1.61 3.59
C ARG A 37 3.13 -0.38 3.60
N ASP A 38 3.34 0.54 2.67
CA ASP A 38 2.54 1.75 2.54
C ASP A 38 1.07 1.43 2.26
N LEU A 39 0.81 0.50 1.33
CA LEU A 39 -0.54 0.03 1.03
C LEU A 39 -1.25 -0.55 2.26
N ILE A 40 -0.56 -1.39 3.04
CA ILE A 40 -1.13 -2.00 4.26
C ILE A 40 -1.51 -0.90 5.26
N ILE A 41 -0.65 0.10 5.45
CA ILE A 41 -0.92 1.21 6.38
C ILE A 41 -2.15 1.99 5.90
N LYS A 42 -2.19 2.37 4.62
CA LYS A 42 -3.30 3.11 4.02
C LYS A 42 -4.64 2.37 4.19
N LEU A 43 -4.68 1.06 3.91
CA LEU A 43 -5.89 0.25 4.07
C LEU A 43 -6.35 0.16 5.53
N LYS A 44 -5.42 0.05 6.48
CA LYS A 44 -5.75 0.08 7.92
C LYS A 44 -6.36 1.41 8.33
N MET A 45 -5.79 2.52 7.87
CA MET A 45 -6.29 3.86 8.19
C MET A 45 -7.68 4.10 7.60
N GLN A 46 -7.91 3.70 6.34
CA GLN A 46 -9.23 3.79 5.71
C GLN A 46 -10.29 2.99 6.47
N LYS A 47 -9.93 1.79 6.94
CA LYS A 47 -10.85 0.96 7.74
C LYS A 47 -11.17 1.63 9.09
N LEU A 48 -10.17 2.21 9.75
CA LEU A 48 -10.36 2.92 11.00
C LEU A 48 -11.24 4.16 10.81
N GLU A 49 -10.99 4.95 9.77
CA GLU A 49 -11.78 6.13 9.43
C GLU A 49 -13.25 5.76 9.17
N LYS A 50 -13.49 4.66 8.44
CA LYS A 50 -14.84 4.15 8.19
C LYS A 50 -15.54 3.78 9.50
N ALA A 51 -14.86 3.03 10.38
CA ALA A 51 -15.42 2.64 11.67
C ALA A 51 -15.77 3.84 12.55
N ILE A 52 -14.89 4.85 12.61
CA ILE A 52 -15.16 6.09 13.36
C ILE A 52 -16.40 6.80 12.81
N LYS A 53 -16.52 6.90 11.48
CA LYS A 53 -17.69 7.52 10.84
C LYS A 53 -18.97 6.75 11.15
N GLU A 54 -18.94 5.43 11.07
CA GLU A 54 -20.07 4.56 11.40
C GLU A 54 -20.48 4.71 12.88
N ASP A 55 -19.51 4.76 13.81
CA ASP A 55 -19.78 4.98 15.24
C ASP A 55 -20.39 6.36 15.51
N VAL A 56 -19.92 7.42 14.84
CA VAL A 56 -20.48 8.77 14.96
C VAL A 56 -21.90 8.83 14.38
N GLU A 57 -22.13 8.24 13.20
CA GLU A 57 -23.46 8.17 12.59
C GLU A 57 -24.44 7.42 13.50
N TRP A 58 -24.01 6.30 14.09
CA TRP A 58 -24.82 5.57 15.07
C TRP A 58 -25.12 6.42 16.31
N GLY A 59 -24.13 7.14 16.86
CA GLY A 59 -24.35 8.00 18.03
C GLY A 59 -25.27 9.20 17.77
N LEU A 60 -25.36 9.68 16.53
CA LEU A 60 -26.20 10.82 16.15
C LEU A 60 -27.62 10.43 15.72
N TYR A 61 -27.78 9.26 15.11
CA TYR A 61 -29.02 8.87 14.43
C TYR A 61 -29.54 7.47 14.79
N GLY A 62 -28.78 6.68 15.56
CA GLY A 62 -29.22 5.39 16.06
C GLY A 62 -30.20 5.56 17.22
N GLU A 63 -31.40 5.00 17.09
CA GLU A 63 -32.29 4.76 18.23
C GLU A 63 -31.72 3.70 19.18
#